data_AF-A0A966D114-F1
#
_entry.id   AF-A0A966D114-F1
#
_cell.length_a   1.000
_cell.length_b   1.000
_cell.length_c   1.000
_cell.angle_alpha   90.00
_cell.angle_beta   90.00
_cell.angle_gamma   90.00
#
_symmetry.space_group_name_H-M   'P 1'
#
loop_
_entity.id
_entity.type
_entity.pdbx_description
1 polymer ?
#
loop_
_entity_poly.entity_id
_entity_poly.type
_entity_poly.pdbx_seq_one_letter_code
_entity_poly.pdbx_strand_id
1 'polypeptide(L)'
;DVLFGSRVVDISSPNAKVYSAGQMRTPPVLVRFVKEGDLMFINEVTDFIEVDVDDPILNPLERNRIIGSTVIFDIEGRTESQDGSVIDVTRFFSEEVQLAWPLPDNVKKGKLEGKVSGIEFMREFNDHVNIRSYYEFHGGRETFAITVQYFLMLLPPKPLECRQNDERIGYQPYSRKRFKSGSGVETKKYISRWRIEPHPDKTEEHKNGQVVEPANPIVMYIEPYFPKEWIPYIKMGIEDWNSAFEKIGFKNVMVAKEFPKDSLFDPYDVKTNVVRYLPLQEANAAGQIWTDPRSGEILNGEVLWWNDVVNLINMWRFTQTAAVDKRARALTYGMDLTGEMIRYAIAHEVGHVLGLQHNMRSSYAYPVDSLRSATFTSEFGTTASIMDYARNNHVAQPGDYEKGVKLTPPVLGPFDYFSIEYGYRYIHGNDKESKENEMLESLFDKAGGNPLYLFAPFQASAIPTDPSAQSETLGNNVIESSANGISNTRIIIDSLVKWTVEAGGDTQDVQSRFDALSKQYFRYISLVGSYVGGVYDYPGPLGKVKHLHVDTDKQKEAIRFVVEQLYQAPLYLENKAIFDVLGSK
;
A
#
# COMPACT_ATOMS: atom_id res chain seq x y z
N ASP A 1 -13.36 -0.75 -25.19
CA ASP A 1 -13.40 -0.69 -23.70
C ASP A 1 -12.60 0.52 -23.25
N VAL A 2 -13.26 1.40 -22.51
CA VAL A 2 -12.69 2.65 -22.02
C VAL A 2 -12.73 2.62 -20.50
N LEU A 3 -11.62 2.91 -19.83
CA LEU A 3 -11.58 3.10 -18.40
C LEU A 3 -11.97 4.54 -18.08
N PHE A 4 -13.01 4.72 -17.28
CA PHE A 4 -13.53 6.02 -16.88
C PHE A 4 -13.35 6.21 -15.38
N GLY A 5 -12.62 7.25 -14.99
CA GLY A 5 -12.40 7.55 -13.58
C GLY A 5 -12.19 9.04 -13.36
N SER A 6 -11.90 9.41 -12.11
CA SER A 6 -11.63 10.80 -11.77
C SER A 6 -10.71 10.97 -10.58
N ARG A 7 -10.15 12.16 -10.49
CA ARG A 7 -9.25 12.60 -9.41
C ARG A 7 -9.69 13.97 -8.93
N VAL A 8 -9.59 14.19 -7.62
CA VAL A 8 -9.75 15.52 -7.03
C VAL A 8 -8.52 16.38 -7.39
N VAL A 9 -8.73 17.52 -8.03
CA VAL A 9 -7.67 18.49 -8.34
C VAL A 9 -7.53 19.48 -7.19
N ASP A 10 -8.64 20.14 -6.86
CA ASP A 10 -8.75 21.16 -5.81
C ASP A 10 -10.00 20.91 -4.97
N ILE A 11 -9.97 21.31 -3.69
CA ILE A 11 -11.13 21.18 -2.80
C ILE A 11 -11.10 22.26 -1.72
N SER A 12 -12.25 22.90 -1.46
CA SER A 12 -12.33 24.06 -0.55
C SER A 12 -12.18 23.71 0.93
N SER A 13 -12.64 22.53 1.32
CA SER A 13 -12.63 22.08 2.72
C SER A 13 -12.18 20.61 2.78
N PRO A 14 -10.88 20.32 2.61
CA PRO A 14 -10.38 18.96 2.74
C PRO A 14 -10.61 18.50 4.19
N ASN A 15 -11.28 17.36 4.37
CA ASN A 15 -11.35 16.71 5.66
C ASN A 15 -10.32 15.58 5.67
N ALA A 16 -9.35 15.68 6.59
CA ALA A 16 -8.14 14.86 6.62
C ALA A 16 -8.39 13.36 6.40
N LYS A 17 -9.51 12.84 6.94
CA LYS A 17 -9.86 11.41 6.93
C LYS A 17 -10.64 10.93 5.71
N VAL A 18 -11.01 11.82 4.80
CA VAL A 18 -12.04 11.53 3.80
C VAL A 18 -11.52 11.82 2.39
N TYR A 19 -10.91 12.96 2.10
CA TYR A 19 -10.44 13.28 0.74
C TYR A 19 -9.47 14.47 0.75
N SER A 20 -8.55 14.48 -0.22
CA SER A 20 -7.61 15.59 -0.45
C SER A 20 -7.46 15.89 -1.94
N ALA A 21 -7.03 17.11 -2.24
CA ALA A 21 -6.47 17.45 -3.55
C ALA A 21 -5.39 16.44 -3.97
N GLY A 22 -5.38 16.07 -5.24
CA GLY A 22 -4.50 15.07 -5.85
C GLY A 22 -4.98 13.62 -5.74
N GLN A 23 -5.91 13.28 -4.84
CA GLN A 23 -6.30 11.89 -4.62
C GLN A 23 -7.31 11.40 -5.66
N MET A 24 -7.05 10.21 -6.21
CA MET A 24 -8.10 9.34 -6.72
C MET A 24 -8.63 8.50 -5.55
N ARG A 25 -9.94 8.27 -5.50
CA ARG A 25 -10.55 7.60 -4.35
C ARG A 25 -11.46 6.45 -4.75
N THR A 26 -12.24 6.65 -5.79
CA THR A 26 -13.11 5.62 -6.34
C THR A 26 -12.36 4.86 -7.44
N PRO A 27 -12.45 3.51 -7.46
CA PRO A 27 -11.92 2.74 -8.57
C PRO A 27 -12.53 3.21 -9.89
N PRO A 28 -11.71 3.40 -10.94
CA PRO A 28 -12.23 3.67 -12.27
C PRO A 28 -13.13 2.53 -12.76
N VAL A 29 -14.18 2.87 -13.50
CA VAL A 29 -15.15 1.92 -14.06
C VAL A 29 -14.86 1.63 -15.53
N LEU A 30 -15.17 0.42 -15.99
CA LEU A 30 -15.07 0.09 -17.40
C LEU A 30 -16.35 0.50 -18.12
N VAL A 31 -16.24 1.29 -19.18
CA VAL A 31 -17.39 1.71 -20.00
C VAL A 31 -17.21 1.37 -21.47
N ARG A 32 -18.33 1.24 -22.18
CA ARG A 32 -18.41 1.09 -23.63
C ARG A 32 -19.32 2.15 -24.22
N PHE A 33 -18.83 2.81 -25.26
CA PHE A 33 -19.63 3.67 -26.11
C PHE A 33 -20.32 2.80 -27.17
N VAL A 34 -21.66 2.80 -27.16
CA VAL A 34 -22.47 2.02 -28.10
C VAL A 34 -23.36 2.98 -28.88
N LYS A 35 -23.29 2.92 -30.20
CA LYS A 35 -24.16 3.69 -31.09
C LYS A 35 -25.39 2.85 -31.44
N GLU A 36 -26.58 3.37 -31.19
CA GLU A 36 -27.84 2.81 -31.72
C GLU A 36 -28.69 3.92 -32.33
N GLY A 37 -28.91 3.83 -33.65
CA GLY A 37 -29.58 4.90 -34.40
C GLY A 37 -28.82 6.23 -34.29
N ASP A 38 -29.54 7.27 -33.84
CA ASP A 38 -29.02 8.62 -33.64
C ASP A 38 -28.63 8.89 -32.17
N LEU A 39 -28.50 7.83 -31.35
CA LEU A 39 -28.12 7.91 -29.95
C LEU A 39 -26.75 7.26 -29.70
N MET A 40 -26.02 7.83 -28.75
CA MET A 40 -24.79 7.27 -28.19
C MET A 40 -25.00 6.93 -26.72
N PHE A 41 -24.76 5.69 -26.36
CA PHE A 41 -24.92 5.16 -25.01
C PHE A 41 -23.56 4.94 -24.36
N ILE A 42 -23.45 5.25 -23.07
CA ILE A 42 -22.35 4.79 -22.21
C ILE A 42 -22.90 3.64 -21.35
N ASN A 43 -22.36 2.46 -21.59
CA ASN A 43 -22.72 1.23 -20.89
C ASN A 43 -21.59 0.86 -19.91
N GLU A 44 -21.90 0.75 -18.61
CA GLU A 44 -20.94 0.32 -17.58
C GLU A 44 -20.80 -1.22 -17.59
N VAL A 45 -19.57 -1.71 -17.73
CA VAL A 45 -19.24 -3.13 -17.75
C VAL A 45 -18.74 -3.55 -16.38
N THR A 46 -19.60 -4.22 -15.61
CA THR A 46 -19.32 -4.59 -14.20
C THR A 46 -19.03 -6.08 -14.01
N ASP A 47 -19.56 -6.94 -14.86
CA ASP A 47 -19.39 -8.39 -14.73
C ASP A 47 -18.22 -8.90 -15.57
N PHE A 48 -17.15 -9.38 -14.93
CA PHE A 48 -16.04 -10.07 -15.58
C PHE A 48 -16.05 -11.55 -15.19
N ILE A 49 -16.53 -12.40 -16.10
CA ILE A 49 -16.66 -13.85 -15.89
C ILE A 49 -15.70 -14.63 -16.77
N GLU A 50 -15.50 -15.90 -16.43
CA GLU A 50 -14.77 -16.88 -17.22
C GLU A 50 -15.71 -18.01 -17.62
N VAL A 51 -15.72 -18.35 -18.91
CA VAL A 51 -16.50 -19.46 -19.47
C VAL A 51 -15.79 -19.91 -20.74
N ASP A 52 -15.75 -21.22 -20.98
CA ASP A 52 -15.15 -21.76 -22.20
C ASP A 52 -16.07 -21.38 -23.39
N VAL A 53 -15.48 -20.95 -24.52
CA VAL A 53 -16.24 -20.39 -25.66
C VAL A 53 -17.25 -21.38 -26.27
N ASP A 54 -17.00 -22.67 -26.11
CA ASP A 54 -17.85 -23.75 -26.62
C ASP A 54 -18.83 -24.30 -25.55
N ASP A 55 -18.82 -23.75 -24.32
CA ASP A 55 -19.71 -24.23 -23.26
C ASP A 55 -21.16 -23.76 -23.51
N PRO A 56 -22.16 -24.67 -23.47
CA PRO A 56 -23.56 -24.33 -23.69
C PRO A 56 -24.12 -23.23 -22.76
N ILE A 57 -23.50 -23.00 -21.60
CA ILE A 57 -23.91 -21.97 -20.65
C ILE A 57 -23.59 -20.54 -21.11
N LEU A 58 -22.68 -20.37 -22.08
CA LEU A 58 -22.27 -19.06 -22.60
C LEU A 58 -23.47 -18.24 -23.11
N ASN A 59 -24.30 -18.81 -23.98
CA ASN A 59 -25.46 -18.12 -24.55
C ASN A 59 -26.47 -17.66 -23.48
N PRO A 60 -26.91 -18.52 -22.52
CA PRO A 60 -27.68 -18.07 -21.37
C PRO A 60 -26.99 -17.00 -20.52
N LEU A 61 -25.68 -17.08 -20.30
CA LEU A 61 -24.95 -16.06 -19.52
C LEU A 61 -24.96 -14.71 -20.22
N GLU A 62 -24.68 -14.65 -21.52
CA GLU A 62 -24.73 -13.41 -22.30
C GLU A 62 -26.12 -12.77 -22.27
N ARG A 63 -27.19 -13.59 -22.38
CA ARG A 63 -28.58 -13.12 -22.26
C ARG A 63 -28.92 -12.55 -20.88
N ASN A 64 -28.28 -13.04 -19.82
CA ASN A 64 -28.47 -12.53 -18.45
C ASN A 64 -27.47 -11.42 -18.08
N ARG A 65 -26.62 -11.00 -19.02
CA ARG A 65 -25.59 -9.97 -18.84
C ARG A 65 -25.74 -8.84 -19.85
N ILE A 66 -26.97 -8.62 -20.32
CA ILE A 66 -27.29 -7.42 -21.10
C ILE A 66 -27.04 -6.21 -20.20
N ILE A 67 -26.18 -5.32 -20.67
CA ILE A 67 -25.79 -4.12 -19.93
C ILE A 67 -26.83 -3.03 -20.24
N GLY A 68 -27.51 -2.54 -19.21
CA GLY A 68 -28.35 -1.35 -19.33
C GLY A 68 -27.49 -0.11 -19.55
N SER A 69 -28.00 0.85 -20.31
CA SER A 69 -27.29 2.10 -20.54
C SER A 69 -27.34 3.01 -19.33
N THR A 70 -26.18 3.53 -18.94
CA THR A 70 -26.04 4.39 -17.77
C THR A 70 -26.18 5.87 -18.14
N VAL A 71 -25.72 6.25 -19.34
CA VAL A 71 -25.80 7.62 -19.87
C VAL A 71 -26.16 7.57 -21.36
N ILE A 72 -26.94 8.55 -21.83
CA ILE A 72 -27.43 8.65 -23.21
C ILE A 72 -27.14 10.05 -23.73
N PHE A 73 -26.63 10.14 -24.96
CA PHE A 73 -26.41 11.38 -25.70
C PHE A 73 -27.09 11.30 -27.06
N ASP A 74 -27.63 12.43 -27.52
CA ASP A 74 -27.98 12.61 -28.93
C ASP A 74 -26.70 12.76 -29.77
N ILE A 75 -26.69 12.16 -30.96
CA ILE A 75 -25.61 12.33 -31.93
C ILE A 75 -25.89 13.59 -32.74
N GLU A 76 -25.14 14.65 -32.43
CA GLU A 76 -25.24 15.97 -33.07
C GLU A 76 -24.65 15.98 -34.49
N GLY A 77 -23.78 15.02 -34.81
CA GLY A 77 -23.16 14.97 -36.12
C GLY A 77 -22.10 13.87 -36.28
N ARG A 78 -21.27 14.06 -37.31
CA ARG A 78 -20.15 13.18 -37.67
C ARG A 78 -18.85 13.98 -37.62
N THR A 79 -17.73 13.28 -37.42
CA THR A 79 -16.40 13.87 -37.58
C THR A 79 -16.18 14.33 -39.02
N GLU A 80 -15.21 15.22 -39.25
CA GLU A 80 -14.87 15.70 -40.61
C GLU A 80 -14.47 14.53 -41.55
N SER A 81 -13.77 13.54 -41.01
CA SER A 81 -13.40 12.28 -41.68
C SER A 81 -14.57 11.29 -41.88
N GLN A 82 -15.75 11.60 -41.33
CA GLN A 82 -16.97 10.78 -41.34
C GLN A 82 -16.87 9.39 -40.68
N ASP A 83 -15.77 9.10 -40.00
CA ASP A 83 -15.52 7.83 -39.31
C ASP A 83 -15.94 7.83 -37.84
N GLY A 84 -16.28 9.00 -37.28
CA GLY A 84 -16.69 9.18 -35.88
C GLY A 84 -18.08 9.81 -35.73
N SER A 85 -18.60 9.82 -34.50
CA SER A 85 -19.83 10.53 -34.13
C SER A 85 -19.49 11.68 -33.18
N VAL A 86 -20.22 12.79 -33.28
CA VAL A 86 -20.07 13.95 -32.40
C VAL A 86 -21.24 13.97 -31.41
N ILE A 87 -20.93 14.13 -30.12
CA ILE A 87 -21.90 14.23 -29.03
C ILE A 87 -21.59 15.46 -28.18
N ASP A 88 -22.62 16.10 -27.63
CA ASP A 88 -22.43 17.20 -26.66
C ASP A 88 -22.38 16.64 -25.23
N VAL A 89 -21.20 16.72 -24.60
CA VAL A 89 -20.97 16.27 -23.23
C VAL A 89 -21.03 17.39 -22.19
N THR A 90 -21.34 18.63 -22.60
CA THR A 90 -21.27 19.82 -21.75
C THR A 90 -22.10 19.65 -20.48
N ARG A 91 -23.36 19.23 -20.63
CA ARG A 91 -24.24 19.03 -19.48
C ARG A 91 -23.74 17.93 -18.54
N PHE A 92 -23.25 16.82 -19.10
CA PHE A 92 -22.78 15.68 -18.33
C PHE A 92 -21.62 16.05 -17.39
N PHE A 93 -20.66 16.85 -17.87
CA PHE A 93 -19.52 17.31 -17.07
C PHE A 93 -19.74 18.63 -16.32
N SER A 94 -20.89 19.29 -16.51
CA SER A 94 -21.30 20.46 -15.71
C SER A 94 -22.19 20.06 -14.52
N GLU A 95 -22.63 18.81 -14.48
CA GLU A 95 -23.33 18.18 -13.35
C GLU A 95 -22.43 17.13 -12.69
N GLU A 96 -22.83 16.62 -11.53
CA GLU A 96 -22.09 15.55 -10.85
C GLU A 96 -22.11 14.25 -11.67
N VAL A 97 -20.94 13.86 -12.19
CA VAL A 97 -20.76 12.62 -12.94
C VAL A 97 -20.80 11.42 -12.00
N GLN A 98 -22.00 10.88 -11.74
CA GLN A 98 -22.20 9.78 -10.79
C GLN A 98 -21.32 8.55 -11.08
N LEU A 99 -21.12 8.21 -12.36
CA LEU A 99 -20.29 7.08 -12.80
C LEU A 99 -18.84 7.13 -12.28
N ALA A 100 -18.31 8.33 -12.06
CA ALA A 100 -16.91 8.54 -11.71
C ALA A 100 -16.77 9.64 -10.66
N TRP A 101 -17.75 9.84 -9.78
CA TRP A 101 -17.68 10.91 -8.78
C TRP A 101 -16.61 10.55 -7.73
N PRO A 102 -15.67 11.47 -7.40
CA PRO A 102 -14.53 11.13 -6.54
C PRO A 102 -14.86 11.14 -5.05
N LEU A 103 -15.98 11.74 -4.64
CA LEU A 103 -16.39 11.84 -3.24
C LEU A 103 -17.44 10.77 -2.90
N PRO A 104 -17.44 10.23 -1.68
CA PRO A 104 -18.45 9.27 -1.24
C PRO A 104 -19.79 9.97 -0.96
N ASP A 105 -20.86 9.18 -0.98
CA ASP A 105 -22.22 9.68 -0.83
C ASP A 105 -22.50 10.39 0.49
N ASN A 106 -21.70 10.11 1.53
CA ASN A 106 -21.88 10.70 2.85
C ASN A 106 -21.30 12.13 2.98
N VAL A 107 -20.67 12.68 1.93
CA VAL A 107 -20.18 14.07 1.93
C VAL A 107 -21.33 15.05 1.75
N LYS A 108 -21.58 15.86 2.78
CA LYS A 108 -22.57 16.93 2.74
C LYS A 108 -22.03 18.16 2.02
N LYS A 109 -22.20 18.17 0.70
CA LYS A 109 -21.74 19.24 -0.20
C LYS A 109 -22.74 20.39 -0.38
N GLY A 110 -24.05 20.14 -0.21
CA GLY A 110 -25.10 21.12 -0.50
C GLY A 110 -25.69 20.90 -1.90
N LYS A 111 -26.31 21.93 -2.46
CA LYS A 111 -26.91 21.92 -3.80
C LYS A 111 -25.95 22.54 -4.82
N LEU A 112 -25.76 21.88 -5.96
CA LEU A 112 -24.93 22.37 -7.06
C LEU A 112 -25.45 23.72 -7.60
N GLU A 113 -24.55 24.67 -7.77
CA GLU A 113 -24.78 25.96 -8.46
C GLU A 113 -24.31 25.85 -9.91
N GLY A 114 -25.26 25.52 -10.79
CA GLY A 114 -24.98 25.26 -12.21
C GLY A 114 -24.54 26.48 -13.02
N LYS A 115 -24.67 27.72 -12.52
CA LYS A 115 -24.22 28.92 -13.25
C LYS A 115 -22.70 29.09 -13.27
N VAL A 116 -22.03 28.56 -12.25
CA VAL A 116 -20.56 28.68 -12.11
C VAL A 116 -19.86 27.33 -12.25
N SER A 117 -20.61 26.22 -12.20
CA SER A 117 -20.09 24.88 -12.40
C SER A 117 -20.03 24.53 -13.89
N GLY A 118 -18.96 23.88 -14.33
CA GLY A 118 -18.77 23.53 -15.74
C GLY A 118 -17.36 23.04 -16.08
N ILE A 119 -17.17 22.70 -17.36
CA ILE A 119 -15.88 22.30 -17.91
C ILE A 119 -14.95 23.51 -17.96
N GLU A 120 -13.79 23.41 -17.34
CA GLU A 120 -12.70 24.40 -17.44
C GLU A 120 -11.86 24.16 -18.70
N PHE A 121 -11.46 22.90 -18.93
CA PHE A 121 -10.77 22.50 -20.14
C PHE A 121 -10.93 21.00 -20.45
N MET A 122 -10.62 20.66 -21.70
CA MET A 122 -10.47 19.30 -22.18
C MET A 122 -9.13 19.17 -22.88
N ARG A 123 -8.40 18.08 -22.62
CA ARG A 123 -7.09 17.78 -23.21
C ARG A 123 -7.07 16.38 -23.77
N GLU A 124 -6.84 16.27 -25.06
CA GLU A 124 -6.75 15.01 -25.78
C GLU A 124 -5.31 14.50 -25.84
N PHE A 125 -5.18 13.19 -25.71
CA PHE A 125 -3.98 12.41 -25.97
C PHE A 125 -4.33 11.25 -26.91
N ASN A 126 -3.31 10.55 -27.43
CA ASN A 126 -3.52 9.48 -28.40
C ASN A 126 -4.44 8.35 -27.93
N ASP A 127 -4.51 8.09 -26.62
CA ASP A 127 -5.28 6.98 -26.06
C ASP A 127 -6.12 7.34 -24.83
N HIS A 128 -6.20 8.61 -24.49
CA HIS A 128 -7.11 9.06 -23.43
C HIS A 128 -7.42 10.54 -23.59
N VAL A 129 -8.48 10.97 -22.90
CA VAL A 129 -8.83 12.39 -22.79
C VAL A 129 -9.02 12.75 -21.33
N ASN A 130 -8.48 13.89 -20.92
CA ASN A 130 -8.69 14.47 -19.61
C ASN A 130 -9.68 15.63 -19.72
N ILE A 131 -10.64 15.68 -18.81
CA ILE A 131 -11.66 16.73 -18.75
C ILE A 131 -11.64 17.28 -17.34
N ARG A 132 -11.37 18.57 -17.19
CA ARG A 132 -11.38 19.24 -15.89
C ARG A 132 -12.66 20.03 -15.74
N SER A 133 -13.38 19.77 -14.66
CA SER A 133 -14.61 20.47 -14.31
C SER A 133 -14.50 21.09 -12.92
N TYR A 134 -14.99 22.31 -12.79
CA TYR A 134 -15.20 22.99 -11.52
C TYR A 134 -16.66 22.83 -11.08
N TYR A 135 -16.87 22.55 -9.79
CA TYR A 135 -18.19 22.42 -9.19
C TYR A 135 -18.28 23.26 -7.93
N GLU A 136 -19.34 24.05 -7.82
CA GLU A 136 -19.65 24.83 -6.63
C GLU A 136 -21.01 24.44 -6.04
N PHE A 137 -21.07 24.34 -4.72
CA PHE A 137 -22.25 23.92 -3.99
C PHE A 137 -22.61 24.92 -2.88
N HIS A 138 -23.90 25.25 -2.80
CA HIS A 138 -24.46 26.18 -1.81
C HIS A 138 -25.48 25.49 -0.89
N GLY A 139 -25.81 26.13 0.24
CA GLY A 139 -26.84 25.65 1.17
C GLY A 139 -26.40 24.52 2.12
N GLY A 140 -25.10 24.20 2.15
CA GLY A 140 -24.48 23.45 3.24
C GLY A 140 -24.28 24.32 4.50
N ARG A 141 -23.61 23.78 5.54
CA ARG A 141 -23.15 24.62 6.68
C ARG A 141 -22.16 25.69 6.23
N GLU A 142 -21.40 25.38 5.18
CA GLU A 142 -20.41 26.23 4.51
C GLU A 142 -20.55 26.03 2.99
N THR A 143 -20.06 26.98 2.20
CA THR A 143 -19.92 26.82 0.75
C THR A 143 -18.85 25.77 0.45
N PHE A 144 -19.13 24.88 -0.50
CA PHE A 144 -18.22 23.80 -0.88
C PHE A 144 -17.89 23.90 -2.36
N ALA A 145 -16.60 23.86 -2.70
CA ALA A 145 -16.13 23.85 -4.08
C ALA A 145 -15.13 22.71 -4.30
N ILE A 146 -15.18 22.11 -5.48
CA ILE A 146 -14.27 21.04 -5.89
C ILE A 146 -13.98 21.15 -7.38
N THR A 147 -12.71 21.00 -7.74
CA THR A 147 -12.28 20.80 -9.12
C THR A 147 -11.96 19.33 -9.31
N VAL A 148 -12.53 18.70 -10.33
CA VAL A 148 -12.37 17.27 -10.62
C VAL A 148 -11.78 17.12 -12.01
N GLN A 149 -10.75 16.27 -12.12
CA GLN A 149 -10.23 15.83 -13.40
C GLN A 149 -10.75 14.43 -13.68
N TYR A 150 -11.61 14.33 -14.68
CA TYR A 150 -12.06 13.07 -15.26
C TYR A 150 -11.08 12.62 -16.33
N PHE A 151 -10.95 11.31 -16.50
CA PHE A 151 -10.23 10.74 -17.64
C PHE A 151 -11.06 9.63 -18.29
N LEU A 152 -11.04 9.58 -19.62
CA LEU A 152 -11.52 8.43 -20.38
C LEU A 152 -10.33 7.83 -21.12
N MET A 153 -9.86 6.67 -20.69
CA MET A 153 -8.68 6.01 -21.25
C MET A 153 -9.07 4.78 -22.06
N LEU A 154 -8.71 4.76 -23.33
CA LEU A 154 -8.83 3.58 -24.17
C LEU A 154 -7.86 2.51 -23.66
N LEU A 155 -8.38 1.37 -23.24
CA LEU A 155 -7.55 0.29 -22.73
C LEU A 155 -6.92 -0.52 -23.88
N PRO A 156 -5.74 -1.13 -23.65
CA PRO A 156 -5.09 -1.97 -24.65
C PRO A 156 -6.01 -3.06 -25.20
N PRO A 157 -5.94 -3.40 -26.50
CA PRO A 157 -6.78 -4.44 -27.10
C PRO A 157 -6.53 -5.81 -26.47
N LYS A 158 -5.27 -6.13 -26.16
CA LYS A 158 -4.87 -7.37 -25.47
C LYS A 158 -4.69 -7.08 -23.97
N PRO A 159 -5.57 -7.58 -23.08
CA PRO A 159 -5.39 -7.48 -21.64
C PRO A 159 -4.11 -8.17 -21.18
N LEU A 160 -3.60 -7.82 -20.00
CA LEU A 160 -2.49 -8.56 -19.39
C LEU A 160 -2.92 -10.00 -19.11
N GLU A 161 -1.99 -10.93 -19.30
CA GLU A 161 -2.24 -12.32 -18.91
C GLU A 161 -2.30 -12.41 -17.39
N CYS A 162 -3.47 -12.84 -16.90
CA CYS A 162 -3.77 -12.98 -15.49
C CYS A 162 -2.83 -14.00 -14.85
N ARG A 163 -2.29 -13.70 -13.67
CA ARG A 163 -1.48 -14.62 -12.87
C ARG A 163 -2.27 -15.07 -11.64
N GLN A 164 -2.28 -16.37 -11.37
CA GLN A 164 -3.04 -16.93 -10.24
C GLN A 164 -2.61 -16.28 -8.93
N ASN A 165 -3.57 -16.08 -8.04
CA ASN A 165 -3.30 -15.68 -6.67
C ASN A 165 -3.13 -16.90 -5.79
N ASP A 166 -2.15 -16.86 -4.88
CA ASP A 166 -1.94 -17.86 -3.85
C ASP A 166 -1.99 -17.20 -2.46
N GLU A 167 -2.58 -17.89 -1.48
CA GLU A 167 -2.70 -17.39 -0.10
C GLU A 167 -1.35 -17.33 0.63
N ARG A 168 -0.28 -17.90 0.05
CA ARG A 168 1.08 -17.93 0.60
C ARG A 168 1.97 -16.75 0.18
N ILE A 169 1.52 -15.84 -0.70
CA ILE A 169 2.40 -14.79 -1.30
C ILE A 169 1.95 -13.34 -1.08
N GLY A 170 0.68 -13.08 -0.76
CA GLY A 170 0.23 -11.74 -0.35
C GLY A 170 0.27 -10.67 -1.43
N TYR A 171 -0.50 -10.84 -2.49
CA TYR A 171 -0.76 -9.79 -3.49
C TYR A 171 -2.18 -9.28 -3.40
N GLN A 172 -2.44 -8.05 -3.83
CA GLN A 172 -3.78 -7.49 -3.94
C GLN A 172 -4.59 -8.30 -4.96
N PRO A 173 -5.59 -9.08 -4.53
CA PRO A 173 -6.28 -9.99 -5.41
C PRO A 173 -7.47 -9.31 -6.08
N TYR A 174 -7.81 -9.77 -7.29
CA TYR A 174 -9.14 -9.57 -7.88
C TYR A 174 -9.75 -10.92 -8.21
N SER A 175 -11.08 -10.99 -8.22
CA SER A 175 -11.81 -12.25 -8.35
C SER A 175 -12.63 -12.31 -9.64
N ARG A 176 -12.77 -13.50 -10.20
CA ARG A 176 -13.64 -13.81 -11.34
C ARG A 176 -14.50 -15.02 -11.06
N LYS A 177 -15.74 -14.97 -11.52
CA LYS A 177 -16.64 -16.13 -11.48
C LYS A 177 -16.40 -16.96 -12.72
N ARG A 178 -16.05 -18.24 -12.54
CA ARG A 178 -15.94 -19.21 -13.62
C ARG A 178 -17.20 -20.06 -13.67
N PHE A 179 -17.82 -20.08 -14.83
CA PHE A 179 -19.02 -20.85 -15.13
C PHE A 179 -18.68 -22.01 -16.05
N LYS A 180 -19.35 -23.14 -15.82
CA LYS A 180 -19.30 -24.33 -16.65
C LYS A 180 -20.63 -25.05 -16.57
N SER A 181 -21.20 -25.45 -17.69
CA SER A 181 -22.50 -26.14 -17.70
C SER A 181 -22.48 -27.39 -16.82
N GLY A 182 -23.53 -27.58 -16.01
CA GLY A 182 -23.67 -28.72 -15.10
C GLY A 182 -22.78 -28.70 -13.86
N SER A 183 -22.02 -27.63 -13.60
CA SER A 183 -21.11 -27.50 -12.46
C SER A 183 -21.48 -26.33 -11.55
N GLY A 184 -21.02 -26.35 -10.30
CA GLY A 184 -21.11 -25.19 -9.41
C GLY A 184 -20.23 -24.03 -9.90
N VAL A 185 -20.60 -22.80 -9.55
CA VAL A 185 -19.83 -21.61 -9.93
C VAL A 185 -18.53 -21.55 -9.11
N GLU A 186 -17.39 -21.54 -9.79
CA GLU A 186 -16.08 -21.37 -9.16
C GLU A 186 -15.73 -19.88 -9.03
N THR A 187 -14.94 -19.53 -8.01
CA THR A 187 -14.34 -18.18 -7.91
C THR A 187 -12.83 -18.32 -8.08
N LYS A 188 -12.30 -17.82 -9.20
CA LYS A 188 -10.85 -17.70 -9.45
C LYS A 188 -10.36 -16.39 -8.88
N LYS A 189 -9.16 -16.39 -8.30
CA LYS A 189 -8.49 -15.21 -7.77
C LYS A 189 -7.17 -15.03 -8.49
N TYR A 190 -6.85 -13.79 -8.84
CA TYR A 190 -5.65 -13.41 -9.57
C TYR A 190 -4.98 -12.23 -8.89
N ILE A 191 -3.67 -12.07 -9.08
CA ILE A 191 -2.92 -10.95 -8.53
C ILE A 191 -3.03 -9.71 -9.41
N SER A 192 -3.04 -8.53 -8.81
CA SER A 192 -2.87 -7.26 -9.53
C SER A 192 -1.39 -6.95 -9.68
N ARG A 193 -0.92 -6.63 -10.89
CA ARG A 193 0.50 -6.38 -11.17
C ARG A 193 0.73 -5.48 -12.39
N TRP A 194 1.89 -4.85 -12.46
CA TRP A 194 2.32 -4.14 -13.67
C TRP A 194 2.71 -5.10 -14.80
N ARG A 195 2.57 -4.65 -16.05
CA ARG A 195 3.10 -5.34 -17.22
C ARG A 195 4.61 -5.11 -17.36
N ILE A 196 5.40 -6.01 -16.78
CA ILE A 196 6.85 -6.02 -16.92
C ILE A 196 7.27 -7.13 -17.89
N GLU A 197 7.67 -6.71 -19.09
CA GLU A 197 8.07 -7.59 -20.19
C GLU A 197 9.36 -7.02 -20.81
N PRO A 198 10.28 -7.86 -21.32
CA PRO A 198 11.47 -7.35 -22.01
C PRO A 198 11.04 -6.52 -23.21
N HIS A 199 11.79 -5.45 -23.52
CA HIS A 199 11.62 -4.77 -24.80
C HIS A 199 11.74 -5.80 -25.95
N PRO A 200 10.93 -5.70 -27.04
CA PRO A 200 10.98 -6.67 -28.14
C PRO A 200 12.40 -6.97 -28.63
N ASP A 201 13.22 -5.93 -28.80
CA ASP A 201 14.63 -6.03 -29.23
C ASP A 201 15.58 -6.66 -28.19
N LYS A 202 15.11 -6.86 -26.96
CA LYS A 202 15.85 -7.41 -25.81
C LYS A 202 15.38 -8.80 -25.39
N THR A 203 14.40 -9.35 -26.10
CA THR A 203 13.81 -10.66 -25.80
C THR A 203 14.85 -11.78 -25.77
N GLU A 204 15.72 -11.86 -26.78
CA GLU A 204 16.76 -12.91 -26.86
C GLU A 204 17.86 -12.72 -25.81
N GLU A 205 18.25 -11.47 -25.50
CA GLU A 205 19.20 -11.18 -24.41
C GLU A 205 18.62 -11.66 -23.07
N HIS A 206 17.37 -11.30 -22.76
CA HIS A 206 16.68 -11.74 -21.53
C HIS A 206 16.53 -13.26 -21.49
N LYS A 207 16.16 -13.90 -22.59
CA LYS A 207 16.00 -15.36 -22.67
C LYS A 207 17.31 -16.10 -22.41
N ASN A 208 18.45 -15.49 -22.75
CA ASN A 208 19.79 -15.99 -22.45
C ASN A 208 20.27 -15.63 -21.03
N GLY A 209 19.40 -15.10 -20.17
CA GLY A 209 19.69 -14.77 -18.77
C GLY A 209 20.41 -13.44 -18.56
N GLN A 210 20.51 -12.59 -19.59
CA GLN A 210 21.05 -11.25 -19.42
C GLN A 210 20.02 -10.33 -18.75
N VAL A 211 20.49 -9.43 -17.91
CA VAL A 211 19.64 -8.42 -17.26
C VAL A 211 19.35 -7.29 -18.25
N VAL A 212 18.08 -7.07 -18.58
CA VAL A 212 17.64 -6.08 -19.58
C VAL A 212 16.69 -5.04 -18.99
N GLU A 213 16.45 -3.95 -19.71
CA GLU A 213 15.40 -3.01 -19.34
C GLU A 213 14.03 -3.52 -19.81
N PRO A 214 12.95 -3.29 -19.04
CA PRO A 214 11.60 -3.62 -19.48
C PRO A 214 11.17 -2.70 -20.62
N ALA A 215 10.19 -3.15 -21.41
CA ALA A 215 9.57 -2.34 -22.46
C ALA A 215 8.95 -1.05 -21.90
N ASN A 216 8.35 -1.13 -20.70
CA ASN A 216 7.73 -0.03 -20.01
C ASN A 216 8.22 0.00 -18.55
N PRO A 217 9.17 0.89 -18.19
CA PRO A 217 9.53 1.10 -16.79
C PRO A 217 8.40 1.83 -16.05
N ILE A 218 8.28 1.57 -14.75
CA ILE A 218 7.37 2.26 -13.83
C ILE A 218 8.07 3.54 -13.37
N VAL A 219 7.75 4.64 -14.06
CA VAL A 219 8.26 5.96 -13.70
C VAL A 219 7.34 6.57 -12.64
N MET A 220 7.90 6.92 -11.47
CA MET A 220 7.21 7.62 -10.41
C MET A 220 7.76 9.05 -10.28
N TYR A 221 6.86 10.02 -10.34
CA TYR A 221 7.19 11.44 -10.24
C TYR A 221 7.00 11.96 -8.81
N ILE A 222 7.96 12.73 -8.32
CA ILE A 222 7.95 13.33 -6.98
C ILE A 222 7.43 14.76 -7.08
N GLU A 223 6.37 15.08 -6.33
CA GLU A 223 5.86 16.45 -6.27
C GLU A 223 6.92 17.44 -5.76
N PRO A 224 6.92 18.69 -6.24
CA PRO A 224 7.94 19.68 -5.87
C PRO A 224 7.74 20.24 -4.45
N TYR A 225 6.70 19.81 -3.73
CA TYR A 225 6.31 20.34 -2.41
C TYR A 225 7.05 19.68 -1.25
N PHE A 226 7.75 18.57 -1.49
CA PHE A 226 8.61 17.96 -0.48
C PHE A 226 9.82 18.85 -0.15
N PRO A 227 10.33 18.84 1.09
CA PRO A 227 11.64 19.40 1.41
C PRO A 227 12.72 18.83 0.48
N LYS A 228 13.61 19.69 -0.03
CA LYS A 228 14.61 19.29 -1.04
C LYS A 228 15.56 18.22 -0.52
N GLU A 229 15.84 18.26 0.78
CA GLU A 229 16.69 17.33 1.50
C GLU A 229 16.09 15.91 1.56
N TRP A 230 14.77 15.78 1.40
CA TRP A 230 14.07 14.48 1.42
C TRP A 230 14.07 13.79 0.06
N ILE A 231 14.13 14.57 -1.03
CA ILE A 231 14.03 14.06 -2.41
C ILE A 231 15.02 12.91 -2.68
N PRO A 232 16.31 12.96 -2.28
CA PRO A 232 17.23 11.84 -2.48
C PRO A 232 16.75 10.54 -1.81
N TYR A 233 16.16 10.63 -0.62
CA TYR A 233 15.67 9.46 0.13
C TYR A 233 14.37 8.89 -0.43
N ILE A 234 13.49 9.76 -0.96
CA ILE A 234 12.30 9.33 -1.70
C ILE A 234 12.72 8.59 -2.98
N LYS A 235 13.68 9.12 -3.73
CA LYS A 235 14.22 8.44 -4.93
C LYS A 235 14.79 7.07 -4.57
N MET A 236 15.60 6.98 -3.52
CA MET A 236 16.12 5.70 -3.04
C MET A 236 15.01 4.71 -2.69
N GLY A 237 13.99 5.12 -1.93
CA GLY A 237 12.89 4.21 -1.55
C GLY A 237 12.11 3.66 -2.76
N ILE A 238 11.92 4.46 -3.80
CA ILE A 238 11.31 4.02 -5.07
C ILE A 238 12.22 3.02 -5.79
N GLU A 239 13.51 3.33 -5.90
CA GLU A 239 14.46 2.59 -6.73
C GLU A 239 15.02 1.33 -6.04
N ASP A 240 14.86 1.20 -4.72
CA ASP A 240 15.32 0.05 -3.93
C ASP A 240 14.76 -1.28 -4.45
N TRP A 241 13.51 -1.28 -4.93
CA TRP A 241 12.86 -2.46 -5.52
C TRP A 241 13.56 -2.99 -6.79
N ASN A 242 14.40 -2.19 -7.45
CA ASN A 242 15.17 -2.68 -8.60
C ASN A 242 16.10 -3.83 -8.24
N SER A 243 16.62 -3.93 -7.01
CA SER A 243 17.47 -5.05 -6.62
C SER A 243 16.73 -6.39 -6.69
N ALA A 244 15.42 -6.40 -6.41
CA ALA A 244 14.58 -7.58 -6.55
C ALA A 244 14.27 -7.90 -8.02
N PHE A 245 14.01 -6.89 -8.83
CA PHE A 245 13.84 -7.05 -10.28
C PHE A 245 15.10 -7.58 -10.98
N GLU A 246 16.29 -7.17 -10.53
CA GLU A 246 17.56 -7.65 -11.07
C GLU A 246 17.73 -9.16 -10.89
N LYS A 247 17.22 -9.73 -9.80
CA LYS A 247 17.23 -11.19 -9.58
C LYS A 247 16.39 -11.98 -10.58
N ILE A 248 15.45 -11.31 -11.25
CA ILE A 248 14.56 -11.93 -12.23
C ILE A 248 14.84 -11.47 -13.66
N GLY A 249 15.97 -10.81 -13.91
CA GLY A 249 16.44 -10.46 -15.25
C GLY A 249 16.08 -9.06 -15.73
N PHE A 250 15.60 -8.18 -14.85
CA PHE A 250 15.26 -6.80 -15.19
C PHE A 250 16.07 -5.76 -14.42
N LYS A 251 16.46 -4.68 -15.07
CA LYS A 251 17.03 -3.49 -14.43
C LYS A 251 16.20 -2.25 -14.77
N ASN A 252 16.32 -1.20 -13.95
CA ASN A 252 15.64 0.08 -14.16
C ASN A 252 14.11 -0.08 -14.35
N VAL A 253 13.50 -0.99 -13.58
CA VAL A 253 12.04 -1.18 -13.58
C VAL A 253 11.36 -0.04 -12.85
N MET A 254 11.85 0.31 -11.66
CA MET A 254 11.40 1.48 -10.91
C MET A 254 12.31 2.66 -11.21
N VAL A 255 11.74 3.79 -11.61
CA VAL A 255 12.51 5.00 -11.94
C VAL A 255 11.90 6.20 -11.23
N ALA A 256 12.68 6.87 -10.38
CA ALA A 256 12.22 8.06 -9.67
C ALA A 256 12.61 9.33 -10.44
N LYS A 257 11.64 10.22 -10.68
CA LYS A 257 11.88 11.51 -11.34
C LYS A 257 11.26 12.65 -10.54
N GLU A 258 11.88 13.82 -10.60
CA GLU A 258 11.19 15.06 -10.21
C GLU A 258 10.27 15.49 -11.35
N PHE A 259 9.29 16.34 -11.04
CA PHE A 259 8.42 16.89 -12.07
C PHE A 259 9.26 17.59 -13.16
N PRO A 260 9.01 17.29 -14.44
CA PRO A 260 9.67 18.00 -15.53
C PRO A 260 9.25 19.47 -15.49
N LYS A 261 10.10 20.36 -16.00
CA LYS A 261 9.78 21.79 -16.15
C LYS A 261 8.88 22.08 -17.35
N ASP A 262 8.37 21.04 -18.01
CA ASP A 262 7.53 21.14 -19.20
C ASP A 262 6.10 21.53 -18.81
N SER A 263 5.57 22.59 -19.43
CA SER A 263 4.19 23.04 -19.23
C SER A 263 3.13 22.03 -19.69
N LEU A 264 3.51 21.04 -20.51
CA LEU A 264 2.62 19.98 -20.97
C LEU A 264 2.44 18.86 -19.94
N PHE A 265 3.32 18.77 -18.93
CA PHE A 265 3.22 17.76 -17.89
C PHE A 265 1.99 18.02 -17.01
N ASP A 266 1.12 17.02 -16.92
CA ASP A 266 -0.05 17.04 -16.07
C ASP A 266 0.11 16.02 -14.93
N PRO A 267 0.30 16.47 -13.67
CA PRO A 267 0.43 15.57 -12.53
C PRO A 267 -0.89 14.89 -12.15
N TYR A 268 -2.02 15.31 -12.74
CA TYR A 268 -3.34 14.73 -12.51
C TYR A 268 -3.73 13.69 -13.57
N ASP A 269 -2.90 13.51 -14.60
CA ASP A 269 -3.07 12.49 -15.63
C ASP A 269 -3.11 11.07 -15.04
N VAL A 270 -3.93 10.19 -15.61
CA VAL A 270 -4.04 8.78 -15.18
C VAL A 270 -2.77 7.99 -15.47
N LYS A 271 -1.94 8.40 -16.42
CA LYS A 271 -0.66 7.74 -16.74
C LYS A 271 0.52 8.26 -15.93
N THR A 272 0.32 9.31 -15.14
CA THR A 272 1.36 9.85 -14.27
C THR A 272 1.26 9.20 -12.89
N ASN A 273 2.24 8.37 -12.55
CA ASN A 273 2.40 7.85 -11.18
C ASN A 273 3.07 8.91 -10.32
N VAL A 274 2.54 9.19 -9.13
CA VAL A 274 3.00 10.33 -8.32
C VAL A 274 3.22 9.93 -6.86
N VAL A 275 4.32 10.41 -6.29
CA VAL A 275 4.50 10.54 -4.84
C VAL A 275 3.99 11.92 -4.45
N ARG A 276 2.85 11.97 -3.76
CA ARG A 276 2.09 13.19 -3.45
C ARG A 276 2.30 13.63 -2.01
N TYR A 277 2.47 14.94 -1.83
CA TYR A 277 2.59 15.55 -0.52
C TYR A 277 1.25 16.15 -0.09
N LEU A 278 0.69 15.63 1.00
CA LEU A 278 -0.60 16.05 1.54
C LEU A 278 -0.38 16.88 2.81
N PRO A 279 -0.57 18.21 2.79
CA PRO A 279 -0.35 19.09 3.93
C PRO A 279 -1.51 19.01 4.95
N LEU A 280 -1.79 17.80 5.43
CA LEU A 280 -2.89 17.45 6.33
C LEU A 280 -2.34 16.80 7.62
N GLN A 281 -3.05 16.97 8.72
CA GLN A 281 -2.64 16.53 10.07
C GLN A 281 -2.74 15.02 10.32
N GLU A 282 -3.32 14.26 9.39
CA GLU A 282 -3.34 12.81 9.54
C GLU A 282 -1.91 12.27 9.41
N ALA A 283 -1.47 11.46 10.36
CA ALA A 283 -0.14 10.88 10.34
C ALA A 283 -0.20 9.51 9.68
N ASN A 284 -0.13 9.49 8.34
CA ASN A 284 -0.22 8.26 7.56
C ASN A 284 0.63 8.35 6.27
N ALA A 285 0.90 7.19 5.68
CA ALA A 285 1.32 7.05 4.29
C ALA A 285 0.48 5.94 3.66
N ALA A 286 0.28 5.99 2.34
CA ALA A 286 -0.50 4.97 1.64
C ALA A 286 -0.08 4.82 0.18
N GLY A 287 0.24 3.60 -0.21
CA GLY A 287 0.35 3.16 -1.60
C GLY A 287 -1.02 2.77 -2.14
N GLN A 288 -1.39 3.35 -3.28
CA GLN A 288 -2.65 3.05 -3.98
C GLN A 288 -2.36 2.62 -5.42
N ILE A 289 -3.19 1.72 -5.93
CA ILE A 289 -3.10 1.21 -7.30
C ILE A 289 -4.47 1.21 -7.96
N TRP A 290 -4.47 1.41 -9.27
CA TRP A 290 -5.66 1.41 -10.10
C TRP A 290 -5.44 0.52 -11.31
N THR A 291 -6.40 -0.36 -11.58
CA THR A 291 -6.19 -1.50 -12.47
C THR A 291 -7.14 -1.53 -13.64
N ASP A 292 -6.73 -2.20 -14.71
CA ASP A 292 -7.64 -2.69 -15.75
C ASP A 292 -8.51 -3.82 -15.15
N PRO A 293 -9.84 -3.64 -14.98
CA PRO A 293 -10.69 -4.68 -14.42
C PRO A 293 -10.78 -5.95 -15.29
N ARG A 294 -10.35 -5.86 -16.56
CA ARG A 294 -10.26 -6.99 -17.49
C ARG A 294 -9.05 -7.90 -17.22
N SER A 295 -8.06 -7.49 -16.42
CA SER A 295 -6.86 -8.31 -16.21
C SER A 295 -6.10 -8.08 -14.89
N GLY A 296 -6.49 -7.10 -14.07
CA GLY A 296 -5.71 -6.68 -12.91
C GLY A 296 -4.38 -6.00 -13.25
N GLU A 297 -4.15 -5.66 -14.52
CA GLU A 297 -2.99 -4.86 -14.93
C GLU A 297 -3.03 -3.53 -14.18
N ILE A 298 -2.00 -3.21 -13.40
CA ILE A 298 -1.88 -1.90 -12.75
C ILE A 298 -1.55 -0.87 -13.83
N LEU A 299 -2.34 0.20 -13.88
CA LEU A 299 -2.23 1.28 -14.87
C LEU A 299 -1.76 2.60 -14.23
N ASN A 300 -2.08 2.79 -12.95
CA ASN A 300 -1.63 3.93 -12.17
C ASN A 300 -1.29 3.48 -10.74
N GLY A 301 -0.22 4.04 -10.19
CA GLY A 301 0.19 3.86 -8.81
C GLY A 301 0.56 5.19 -8.16
N GLU A 302 0.15 5.37 -6.91
CA GLU A 302 0.40 6.59 -6.15
C GLU A 302 0.92 6.27 -4.75
N VAL A 303 1.83 7.11 -4.26
CA VAL A 303 2.20 7.14 -2.84
C VAL A 303 1.68 8.44 -2.27
N LEU A 304 0.76 8.34 -1.31
CA LEU A 304 0.21 9.47 -0.58
C LEU A 304 1.02 9.67 0.69
N TRP A 305 1.65 10.84 0.84
CA TRP A 305 2.47 11.18 1.99
C TRP A 305 1.86 12.34 2.76
N TRP A 306 1.33 12.09 3.96
CA TRP A 306 0.79 13.16 4.79
C TRP A 306 1.89 13.85 5.59
N ASN A 307 1.74 15.16 5.82
CA ASN A 307 2.73 16.00 6.53
C ASN A 307 3.15 15.39 7.88
N ASP A 308 2.18 14.93 8.67
CA ASP A 308 2.44 14.49 10.05
C ASP A 308 2.98 13.06 10.15
N VAL A 309 3.16 12.34 9.03
CA VAL A 309 3.79 11.01 9.05
C VAL A 309 5.20 11.05 9.65
N VAL A 310 5.92 12.16 9.47
CA VAL A 310 7.25 12.34 10.07
C VAL A 310 7.17 12.42 11.58
N ASN A 311 6.15 13.05 12.14
CA ASN A 311 5.94 13.09 13.59
C ASN A 311 5.67 11.69 14.15
N LEU A 312 4.87 10.89 13.43
CA LEU A 312 4.59 9.51 13.80
C LEU A 312 5.85 8.64 13.79
N ILE A 313 6.63 8.68 12.70
CA ILE A 313 7.84 7.87 12.60
C ILE A 313 8.92 8.37 13.59
N ASN A 314 9.01 9.68 13.83
CA ASN A 314 9.87 10.25 14.86
C ASN A 314 9.53 9.70 16.24
N MET A 315 8.23 9.67 16.57
CA MET A 315 7.74 9.15 17.84
C MET A 315 8.02 7.65 17.98
N TRP A 316 7.83 6.84 16.93
CA TRP A 316 8.22 5.43 16.94
C TRP A 316 9.71 5.24 17.18
N ARG A 317 10.56 6.04 16.52
CA ARG A 317 12.00 5.96 16.71
C ARG A 317 12.39 6.27 18.16
N PHE A 318 11.76 7.29 18.76
CA PHE A 318 11.96 7.63 20.17
C PHE A 318 11.51 6.50 21.09
N THR A 319 10.24 6.08 21.02
CA THR A 319 9.68 5.11 21.95
C THR A 319 10.32 3.73 21.86
N GLN A 320 10.81 3.34 20.68
CA GLN A 320 11.36 2.00 20.44
C GLN A 320 12.87 1.93 20.60
N THR A 321 13.61 3.05 20.43
CA THR A 321 15.09 2.98 20.35
C THR A 321 15.85 4.02 21.19
N ALA A 322 15.21 5.00 21.83
CA ALA A 322 15.94 6.06 22.57
C ALA A 322 16.78 5.55 23.76
N ALA A 323 16.46 4.37 24.30
CA ALA A 323 17.30 3.67 25.28
C ALA A 323 18.67 3.28 24.71
N VAL A 324 18.74 2.96 23.42
CA VAL A 324 19.89 2.38 22.73
C VAL A 324 20.60 3.39 21.84
N ASP A 325 19.86 4.20 21.07
CA ASP A 325 20.38 5.21 20.14
C ASP A 325 20.19 6.61 20.73
N LYS A 326 21.29 7.25 21.13
CA LYS A 326 21.25 8.61 21.71
C LYS A 326 20.66 9.65 20.75
N ARG A 327 20.80 9.44 19.43
CA ARG A 327 20.30 10.39 18.42
C ARG A 327 18.77 10.42 18.41
N ALA A 328 18.13 9.29 18.73
CA ALA A 328 16.68 9.17 18.84
C ALA A 328 16.08 9.94 20.04
N ARG A 329 16.89 10.60 20.87
CA ARG A 329 16.43 11.42 22.01
C ARG A 329 16.09 12.85 21.63
N ALA A 330 16.56 13.32 20.47
CA ALA A 330 16.27 14.68 19.99
C ALA A 330 14.78 14.85 19.66
N LEU A 331 14.28 16.08 19.71
CA LEU A 331 12.90 16.41 19.28
C LEU A 331 12.77 16.48 17.76
N THR A 332 13.85 16.88 17.11
CA THR A 332 13.99 16.88 15.65
C THR A 332 15.26 16.14 15.30
N TYR A 333 15.18 15.22 14.36
CA TYR A 333 16.33 14.42 13.95
C TYR A 333 17.12 15.08 12.83
N GLY A 334 18.40 14.72 12.76
CA GLY A 334 19.22 15.01 11.60
C GLY A 334 18.76 14.21 10.38
N MET A 335 19.18 14.67 9.20
CA MET A 335 18.83 14.04 7.93
C MET A 335 19.36 12.60 7.79
N ASP A 336 20.34 12.19 8.59
CA ASP A 336 20.80 10.80 8.65
C ASP A 336 19.66 9.86 9.10
N LEU A 337 18.95 10.20 10.19
CA LEU A 337 17.82 9.44 10.70
C LEU A 337 16.53 9.73 9.93
N THR A 338 16.22 11.01 9.68
CA THR A 338 15.02 11.38 8.94
C THR A 338 15.02 10.77 7.54
N GLY A 339 16.16 10.79 6.85
CA GLY A 339 16.29 10.20 5.53
C GLY A 339 16.15 8.67 5.52
N GLU A 340 16.73 7.97 6.50
CA GLU A 340 16.56 6.51 6.66
C GLU A 340 15.09 6.12 6.82
N MET A 341 14.37 6.86 7.66
CA MET A 341 12.95 6.63 7.94
C MET A 341 12.05 6.95 6.74
N ILE A 342 12.34 8.03 6.01
CA ILE A 342 11.63 8.37 4.77
C ILE A 342 11.85 7.29 3.71
N ARG A 343 13.10 6.86 3.51
CA ARG A 343 13.43 5.80 2.55
C ARG A 343 12.66 4.52 2.85
N TYR A 344 12.63 4.09 4.11
CA TYR A 344 11.85 2.92 4.55
C TYR A 344 10.35 3.07 4.24
N ALA A 345 9.74 4.17 4.66
CA ALA A 345 8.31 4.39 4.46
C ALA A 345 7.96 4.43 2.96
N ILE A 346 8.74 5.15 2.14
CA ILE A 346 8.53 5.19 0.70
C ILE A 346 8.71 3.80 0.07
N ALA A 347 9.75 3.05 0.42
CA ALA A 347 9.95 1.70 -0.10
C ALA A 347 8.81 0.76 0.28
N HIS A 348 8.26 0.87 1.49
CA HIS A 348 7.07 0.14 1.91
C HIS A 348 5.85 0.47 1.03
N GLU A 349 5.54 1.76 0.85
CA GLU A 349 4.39 2.16 0.02
C GLU A 349 4.59 1.79 -1.47
N VAL A 350 5.83 1.79 -1.96
CA VAL A 350 6.16 1.33 -3.32
C VAL A 350 5.90 -0.18 -3.46
N GLY A 351 6.07 -0.96 -2.41
CA GLY A 351 5.64 -2.37 -2.39
C GLY A 351 4.14 -2.53 -2.66
N HIS A 352 3.30 -1.67 -2.08
CA HIS A 352 1.87 -1.62 -2.42
C HIS A 352 1.62 -1.17 -3.86
N VAL A 353 2.39 -0.21 -4.38
CA VAL A 353 2.35 0.19 -5.79
C VAL A 353 2.69 -0.99 -6.72
N LEU A 354 3.54 -1.93 -6.28
CA LEU A 354 3.84 -3.16 -7.00
C LEU A 354 2.77 -4.27 -6.81
N GLY A 355 1.70 -4.00 -6.08
CA GLY A 355 0.59 -4.92 -5.83
C GLY A 355 0.76 -5.81 -4.60
N LEU A 356 1.79 -5.58 -3.77
CA LEU A 356 2.03 -6.39 -2.56
C LEU A 356 1.11 -5.98 -1.41
N GLN A 357 0.73 -6.95 -0.59
CA GLN A 357 0.04 -6.73 0.68
C GLN A 357 1.04 -6.77 1.84
N HIS A 358 0.60 -6.31 3.01
CA HIS A 358 1.36 -6.48 4.24
C HIS A 358 1.61 -7.96 4.54
N ASN A 359 2.84 -8.29 4.93
CA ASN A 359 3.19 -9.60 5.47
C ASN A 359 3.48 -9.49 6.97
N MET A 360 2.44 -9.65 7.79
CA MET A 360 2.51 -9.51 9.25
C MET A 360 3.32 -10.60 9.94
N ARG A 361 3.78 -11.63 9.21
CA ARG A 361 4.53 -12.75 9.75
C ARG A 361 6.04 -12.64 9.57
N SER A 362 6.51 -11.73 8.74
CA SER A 362 7.92 -11.72 8.32
C SER A 362 8.92 -11.55 9.47
N SER A 363 8.59 -10.80 10.52
CA SER A 363 9.47 -10.62 11.69
C SER A 363 9.54 -11.86 12.58
N TYR A 364 8.49 -12.71 12.57
CA TYR A 364 8.49 -14.00 13.27
C TYR A 364 9.54 -14.97 12.69
N ALA A 365 10.06 -14.70 11.50
CA ALA A 365 11.06 -15.56 10.88
C ALA A 365 12.41 -15.58 11.60
N TYR A 366 12.68 -14.59 12.46
CA TYR A 366 13.96 -14.42 13.11
C TYR A 366 13.93 -14.81 14.59
N PRO A 367 14.94 -15.52 15.12
CA PRO A 367 15.11 -15.66 16.56
C PRO A 367 15.31 -14.29 17.24
N VAL A 368 14.71 -14.10 18.42
CA VAL A 368 14.78 -12.81 19.14
C VAL A 368 16.21 -12.41 19.49
N ASP A 369 17.04 -13.37 19.90
CA ASP A 369 18.46 -13.15 20.23
C ASP A 369 19.28 -12.65 19.02
N SER A 370 18.94 -13.12 17.82
CA SER A 370 19.60 -12.75 16.57
C SER A 370 19.38 -11.27 16.23
N LEU A 371 18.28 -10.67 16.68
CA LEU A 371 18.02 -9.24 16.52
C LEU A 371 18.96 -8.35 17.35
N ARG A 372 19.75 -8.93 18.25
CA ARG A 372 20.83 -8.25 19.00
C ARG A 372 22.22 -8.52 18.43
N SER A 373 22.32 -9.26 17.33
CA SER A 373 23.58 -9.57 16.67
C SER A 373 23.87 -8.60 15.52
N ALA A 374 25.04 -7.96 15.56
CA ALA A 374 25.46 -7.02 14.52
C ALA A 374 25.69 -7.71 13.17
N THR A 375 26.22 -8.93 13.18
CA THR A 375 26.43 -9.70 11.94
C THR A 375 25.09 -10.11 11.33
N PHE A 376 24.16 -10.60 12.16
CA PHE A 376 22.84 -11.03 11.69
C PHE A 376 22.03 -9.85 11.14
N THR A 377 21.89 -8.78 11.91
CA THR A 377 21.07 -7.63 11.51
C THR A 377 21.68 -6.84 10.33
N SER A 378 22.99 -6.95 10.08
CA SER A 378 23.61 -6.40 8.88
C SER A 378 23.29 -7.18 7.61
N GLU A 379 23.04 -8.50 7.71
CA GLU A 379 22.71 -9.36 6.58
C GLU A 379 21.20 -9.45 6.33
N PHE A 380 20.42 -9.60 7.39
CA PHE A 380 18.99 -9.92 7.32
C PHE A 380 18.07 -8.78 7.79
N GLY A 381 18.61 -7.73 8.42
CA GLY A 381 17.80 -6.70 9.06
C GLY A 381 17.02 -7.25 10.26
N THR A 382 15.78 -6.79 10.44
CA THR A 382 14.91 -7.15 11.58
C THR A 382 13.64 -7.90 11.20
N THR A 383 13.36 -8.03 9.91
CA THR A 383 12.20 -8.77 9.37
C THR A 383 12.50 -9.30 7.97
N ALA A 384 11.87 -10.40 7.57
CA ALA A 384 12.06 -11.00 6.25
C ALA A 384 11.43 -10.23 5.08
N SER A 385 10.63 -9.20 5.33
CA SER A 385 9.96 -8.37 4.32
C SER A 385 9.85 -6.93 4.79
N ILE A 386 10.09 -5.97 3.91
CA ILE A 386 9.75 -4.57 4.18
C ILE A 386 8.24 -4.37 4.36
N MET A 387 7.41 -5.26 3.79
CA MET A 387 5.94 -5.23 3.90
C MET A 387 5.43 -5.63 5.29
N ASP A 388 6.32 -5.88 6.25
CA ASP A 388 5.98 -6.10 7.65
C ASP A 388 5.87 -4.78 8.42
N TYR A 389 5.02 -4.79 9.45
CA TYR A 389 4.94 -3.73 10.45
C TYR A 389 5.92 -3.96 11.61
N ALA A 390 7.13 -4.40 11.30
CA ALA A 390 8.24 -4.64 12.23
C ALA A 390 8.79 -3.35 12.89
N ARG A 391 8.57 -2.18 12.26
CA ARG A 391 9.05 -0.84 12.69
C ARG A 391 10.52 -0.89 13.16
N ASN A 392 10.88 -0.26 14.28
CA ASN A 392 12.27 -0.24 14.76
C ASN A 392 12.59 -1.41 15.72
N ASN A 393 13.87 -1.78 15.79
CA ASN A 393 14.40 -2.88 16.61
C ASN A 393 14.32 -2.58 18.11
N HIS A 394 13.15 -2.77 18.71
CA HIS A 394 12.96 -2.59 20.16
C HIS A 394 13.55 -3.73 21.01
N VAL A 395 14.09 -4.78 20.37
CA VAL A 395 14.77 -5.89 21.05
C VAL A 395 16.20 -5.52 21.43
N ALA A 396 16.86 -4.69 20.62
CA ALA A 396 18.20 -4.20 20.91
C ALA A 396 18.28 -3.57 22.31
N GLN A 397 19.38 -3.79 23.04
CA GLN A 397 19.59 -3.27 24.39
C GLN A 397 20.78 -2.29 24.39
N PRO A 398 20.95 -1.45 25.43
CA PRO A 398 22.08 -0.53 25.52
C PRO A 398 23.44 -1.23 25.27
N GLY A 399 24.27 -0.63 24.41
CA GLY A 399 25.55 -1.20 23.98
C GLY A 399 25.48 -2.03 22.69
N ASP A 400 24.29 -2.40 22.20
CA ASP A 400 24.14 -3.19 20.98
C ASP A 400 24.32 -2.33 19.71
N TYR A 401 23.82 -1.09 19.71
CA TYR A 401 24.03 -0.17 18.60
C TYR A 401 25.51 0.13 18.35
N GLU A 402 26.30 0.33 19.41
CA GLU A 402 27.74 0.55 19.34
C GLU A 402 28.51 -0.66 18.77
N LYS A 403 27.95 -1.86 18.87
CA LYS A 403 28.50 -3.08 18.26
C LYS A 403 28.12 -3.22 16.78
N GLY A 404 27.27 -2.35 16.25
CA GLY A 404 26.82 -2.35 14.86
C GLY A 404 25.45 -2.99 14.61
N VAL A 405 24.66 -3.25 15.65
CA VAL A 405 23.29 -3.77 15.50
C VAL A 405 22.41 -2.77 14.75
N LYS A 406 21.72 -3.24 13.70
CA LYS A 406 20.76 -2.39 12.97
C LYS A 406 19.48 -2.22 13.77
N LEU A 407 18.97 -0.99 13.76
CA LEU A 407 17.79 -0.58 14.53
C LEU A 407 16.54 -0.39 13.68
N THR A 408 16.64 -0.62 12.38
CA THR A 408 15.61 -0.39 11.37
C THR A 408 15.41 -1.68 10.56
N PRO A 409 14.26 -1.83 9.89
CA PRO A 409 14.02 -2.92 8.95
C PRO A 409 15.05 -2.94 7.82
N PRO A 410 15.25 -4.09 7.15
CA PRO A 410 16.09 -4.10 5.96
C PRO A 410 15.46 -3.23 4.87
N VAL A 411 16.28 -2.83 3.89
CA VAL A 411 15.79 -2.17 2.67
C VAL A 411 14.81 -3.10 1.94
N LEU A 412 15.22 -4.35 1.71
CA LEU A 412 14.36 -5.45 1.27
C LEU A 412 14.86 -6.73 1.93
N GLY A 413 13.93 -7.57 2.38
CA GLY A 413 14.21 -8.88 2.97
C GLY A 413 13.96 -10.03 1.98
N PRO A 414 14.35 -11.27 2.33
CA PRO A 414 14.22 -12.44 1.44
C PRO A 414 12.81 -12.67 0.88
N PHE A 415 11.75 -12.36 1.65
CA PHE A 415 10.38 -12.50 1.20
C PHE A 415 10.02 -11.49 0.10
N ASP A 416 10.62 -10.30 0.10
CA ASP A 416 10.35 -9.29 -0.94
C ASP A 416 10.87 -9.75 -2.30
N TYR A 417 12.08 -10.32 -2.35
CA TYR A 417 12.64 -10.95 -3.55
C TYR A 417 11.77 -12.11 -4.03
N PHE A 418 11.30 -12.95 -3.11
CA PHE A 418 10.41 -14.06 -3.39
C PHE A 418 9.06 -13.59 -3.97
N SER A 419 8.48 -12.52 -3.43
CA SER A 419 7.26 -11.91 -3.92
C SER A 419 7.41 -11.32 -5.32
N ILE A 420 8.52 -10.61 -5.60
CA ILE A 420 8.79 -10.10 -6.96
C ILE A 420 9.01 -11.25 -7.94
N GLU A 421 9.68 -12.32 -7.53
CA GLU A 421 9.82 -13.53 -8.33
C GLU A 421 8.48 -14.17 -8.68
N TYR A 422 7.59 -14.31 -7.70
CA TYR A 422 6.25 -14.84 -7.91
C TYR A 422 5.41 -13.94 -8.82
N GLY A 423 5.42 -12.62 -8.64
CA GLY A 423 4.53 -11.72 -9.39
C GLY A 423 5.03 -11.33 -10.78
N TYR A 424 6.35 -11.21 -10.95
CA TYR A 424 6.95 -10.51 -12.08
C TYR A 424 7.91 -11.34 -12.93
N ARG A 425 8.26 -12.58 -12.54
CA ARG A 425 9.11 -13.40 -13.41
C ARG A 425 8.43 -13.61 -14.77
N TYR A 426 9.10 -13.15 -15.82
CA TYR A 426 8.66 -13.29 -17.20
C TYR A 426 8.92 -14.71 -17.73
N ILE A 427 7.92 -15.28 -18.40
CA ILE A 427 7.98 -16.62 -18.98
C ILE A 427 7.90 -16.49 -20.49
N HIS A 428 8.90 -17.03 -21.18
CA HIS A 428 9.02 -17.05 -22.64
C HIS A 428 8.30 -18.26 -23.25
N GLY A 429 7.73 -18.11 -24.44
CA GLY A 429 7.18 -19.20 -25.25
C GLY A 429 5.66 -19.33 -25.26
N ASN A 430 5.14 -20.25 -26.08
CA ASN A 430 3.71 -20.42 -26.38
C ASN A 430 2.97 -21.31 -25.37
N ASP A 431 3.67 -22.08 -24.54
CA ASP A 431 3.16 -22.96 -23.49
C ASP A 431 3.17 -22.29 -22.10
N LYS A 432 3.04 -20.96 -22.12
CA LYS A 432 3.24 -20.08 -20.96
C LYS A 432 2.35 -20.43 -19.76
N GLU A 433 1.08 -20.77 -20.00
CA GLU A 433 0.13 -21.06 -18.92
C GLU A 433 0.51 -22.33 -18.12
N SER A 434 0.84 -23.43 -18.80
CA SER A 434 1.27 -24.68 -18.15
C SER A 434 2.58 -24.48 -17.39
N LYS A 435 3.55 -23.81 -18.02
CA LYS A 435 4.84 -23.50 -17.40
C LYS A 435 4.73 -22.54 -16.23
N GLU A 436 3.76 -21.63 -16.25
CA GLU A 436 3.54 -20.67 -15.17
C GLU A 436 3.13 -21.40 -13.90
N ASN A 437 2.10 -22.24 -13.94
CA ASN A 437 1.63 -22.95 -12.76
C ASN A 437 2.73 -23.83 -12.15
N GLU A 438 3.50 -24.55 -12.98
CA GLU A 438 4.65 -25.35 -12.51
C GLU A 438 5.74 -24.47 -11.86
N MET A 439 6.05 -23.32 -12.48
CA MET A 439 7.04 -22.38 -11.94
C MET A 439 6.60 -21.82 -10.59
N LEU A 440 5.35 -21.38 -10.47
CA LEU A 440 4.79 -20.80 -9.25
C LEU A 440 4.73 -21.83 -8.12
N GLU A 441 4.29 -23.06 -8.37
CA GLU A 441 4.33 -24.11 -7.33
C GLU A 441 5.76 -24.48 -6.94
N SER A 442 6.70 -24.52 -7.89
CA SER A 442 8.11 -24.82 -7.59
C SER A 442 8.75 -23.80 -6.65
N LEU A 443 8.30 -22.54 -6.65
CA LEU A 443 8.75 -21.52 -5.71
C LEU A 443 8.37 -21.91 -4.29
N PHE A 444 7.12 -22.32 -4.07
CA PHE A 444 6.66 -22.75 -2.75
C PHE A 444 7.24 -24.09 -2.32
N ASP A 445 7.47 -25.03 -3.23
CA ASP A 445 8.11 -26.30 -2.90
C ASP A 445 9.56 -26.10 -2.45
N LYS A 446 10.30 -25.18 -3.10
CA LYS A 446 11.66 -24.78 -2.68
C LYS A 446 11.67 -24.04 -1.35
N ALA A 447 10.71 -23.14 -1.15
CA ALA A 447 10.54 -22.42 0.12
C ALA A 447 10.19 -23.38 1.26
N GLY A 448 9.35 -24.38 1.01
CA GLY A 448 8.94 -25.40 1.97
C GLY A 448 8.36 -24.78 3.24
N GLY A 449 8.86 -25.23 4.39
CA GLY A 449 8.50 -24.67 5.71
C GLY A 449 9.48 -23.61 6.22
N ASN A 450 10.35 -23.06 5.37
CA ASN A 450 11.32 -22.04 5.78
C ASN A 450 10.58 -20.76 6.20
N PRO A 451 10.75 -20.30 7.45
CA PRO A 451 9.98 -19.17 7.96
C PRO A 451 10.26 -17.85 7.23
N LEU A 452 11.39 -17.72 6.51
CA LEU A 452 11.70 -16.56 5.67
C LEU A 452 10.69 -16.33 4.52
N TYR A 453 9.97 -17.38 4.13
CA TYR A 453 9.10 -17.38 2.96
C TYR A 453 7.62 -17.63 3.33
N LEU A 454 7.25 -17.34 4.58
CA LEU A 454 5.86 -17.49 5.04
C LEU A 454 5.12 -16.16 5.03
N PHE A 455 3.86 -16.22 4.65
CA PHE A 455 2.95 -15.09 4.62
C PHE A 455 1.89 -15.19 5.69
N ALA A 456 1.49 -14.05 6.26
CA ALA A 456 0.21 -13.89 6.90
C ALA A 456 -0.38 -12.50 6.61
N PRO A 457 -1.67 -12.42 6.26
CA PRO A 457 -2.31 -11.14 5.97
C PRO A 457 -2.51 -10.32 7.24
N PHE A 458 -2.77 -9.03 7.06
CA PHE A 458 -3.23 -8.17 8.14
C PHE A 458 -4.59 -8.63 8.70
N GLN A 459 -4.69 -8.69 10.03
CA GLN A 459 -5.93 -8.96 10.74
C GLN A 459 -6.36 -7.72 11.52
N ALA A 460 -7.51 -7.14 11.17
CA ALA A 460 -8.08 -6.00 11.86
C ALA A 460 -8.71 -6.43 13.21
N SER A 461 -7.85 -6.72 14.19
CA SER A 461 -8.24 -7.09 15.55
C SER A 461 -7.35 -6.37 16.57
N ALA A 462 -7.90 -6.07 17.74
CA ALA A 462 -7.13 -5.52 18.85
C ALA A 462 -6.01 -6.49 19.31
N ILE A 463 -6.31 -7.79 19.29
CA ILE A 463 -5.38 -8.89 19.53
C ILE A 463 -5.60 -9.91 18.40
N PRO A 464 -4.68 -10.03 17.43
CA PRO A 464 -4.76 -11.07 16.40
C PRO A 464 -4.69 -12.47 17.01
N THR A 465 -5.35 -13.44 16.37
CA THR A 465 -5.39 -14.82 16.88
C THR A 465 -4.11 -15.60 16.59
N ASP A 466 -3.36 -15.21 15.57
CA ASP A 466 -2.06 -15.80 15.24
C ASP A 466 -0.94 -14.99 15.92
N PRO A 467 -0.25 -15.56 16.93
CA PRO A 467 0.84 -14.87 17.61
C PRO A 467 2.02 -14.52 16.70
N SER A 468 2.18 -15.25 15.60
CA SER A 468 3.22 -15.03 14.61
C SER A 468 2.88 -13.97 13.56
N ALA A 469 1.65 -13.43 13.54
CA ALA A 469 1.19 -12.49 12.53
C ALA A 469 0.61 -11.21 13.16
N GLN A 470 1.48 -10.34 13.68
CA GLN A 470 1.06 -9.17 14.44
C GLN A 470 1.84 -7.92 14.07
N SER A 471 1.15 -6.78 14.05
CA SER A 471 1.81 -5.49 13.88
C SER A 471 2.65 -5.14 15.13
N GLU A 472 3.86 -4.63 14.91
CA GLU A 472 4.84 -4.23 15.94
C GLU A 472 5.51 -5.36 16.73
N THR A 473 5.28 -6.63 16.39
CA THR A 473 6.09 -7.72 16.95
C THR A 473 7.43 -7.83 16.25
N LEU A 474 8.43 -8.31 16.98
CA LEU A 474 9.72 -8.67 16.42
C LEU A 474 10.15 -10.06 16.92
N GLY A 475 10.67 -10.86 16.01
CA GLY A 475 11.20 -12.18 16.30
C GLY A 475 10.15 -13.23 16.66
N ASN A 476 10.62 -14.46 16.85
CA ASN A 476 9.79 -15.66 17.01
C ASN A 476 9.27 -15.90 18.44
N ASN A 477 9.54 -14.99 19.38
CA ASN A 477 9.10 -15.09 20.77
C ASN A 477 8.58 -13.73 21.27
N VAL A 478 7.25 -13.58 21.23
CA VAL A 478 6.60 -12.30 21.56
C VAL A 478 6.81 -11.91 23.03
N ILE A 479 6.92 -12.87 23.94
CA ILE A 479 7.19 -12.61 25.37
C ILE A 479 8.58 -11.99 25.52
N GLU A 480 9.60 -12.60 24.91
CA GLU A 480 10.98 -12.13 25.01
C GLU A 480 11.19 -10.79 24.32
N SER A 481 10.63 -10.61 23.12
CA SER A 481 10.69 -9.32 22.42
C SER A 481 10.00 -8.21 23.22
N SER A 482 8.83 -8.50 23.77
CA SER A 482 8.07 -7.55 24.59
C SER A 482 8.79 -7.23 25.90
N ALA A 483 9.45 -8.21 26.53
CA ALA A 483 10.26 -7.99 27.73
C ALA A 483 11.42 -7.03 27.46
N ASN A 484 12.14 -7.21 26.33
CA ASN A 484 13.20 -6.31 25.90
C ASN A 484 12.68 -4.89 25.60
N GLY A 485 11.55 -4.77 24.92
CA GLY A 485 10.90 -3.48 24.64
C GLY A 485 10.41 -2.75 25.90
N ILE A 486 9.86 -3.50 26.87
CA ILE A 486 9.46 -2.99 28.19
C ILE A 486 10.68 -2.50 28.98
N SER A 487 11.77 -3.27 28.99
CA SER A 487 13.05 -2.88 29.61
C SER A 487 13.55 -1.54 29.07
N ASN A 488 13.54 -1.39 27.74
CA ASN A 488 13.90 -0.14 27.08
C ASN A 488 12.95 1.01 27.46
N THR A 489 11.64 0.76 27.47
CA THR A 489 10.65 1.76 27.88
C THR A 489 10.91 2.30 29.29
N ARG A 490 11.25 1.43 30.24
CA ARG A 490 11.58 1.82 31.63
C ARG A 490 12.79 2.75 31.67
N ILE A 491 13.85 2.43 30.94
CA ILE A 491 15.05 3.29 30.83
C ILE A 491 14.69 4.69 30.30
N ILE A 492 13.83 4.75 29.27
CA ILE A 492 13.42 6.02 28.68
C ILE A 492 12.57 6.82 29.67
N ILE A 493 11.63 6.18 30.36
CA ILE A 493 10.77 6.84 31.36
C ILE A 493 11.61 7.45 32.49
N ASP A 494 12.57 6.70 33.05
CA ASP A 494 13.42 7.16 34.14
C ASP A 494 14.26 8.40 33.75
N SER A 495 14.57 8.54 32.45
CA SER A 495 15.35 9.65 31.93
C SER A 495 14.51 10.70 31.17
N LEU A 496 13.18 10.54 31.12
CA LEU A 496 12.33 11.23 30.15
C LEU A 496 12.42 12.75 30.27
N VAL A 497 12.24 13.27 31.49
CA VAL A 497 12.29 14.71 31.76
C VAL A 497 13.65 15.27 31.41
N LYS A 498 14.72 14.61 31.88
CA LYS A 498 16.10 15.03 31.63
C LYS A 498 16.40 15.09 30.13
N TRP A 499 16.15 14.01 29.40
CA TRP A 499 16.45 13.94 27.97
C TRP A 499 15.59 14.89 27.14
N THR A 500 14.36 15.18 27.57
CA THR A 500 13.50 16.14 26.88
C THR A 500 13.99 17.57 27.11
N VAL A 501 14.38 17.93 28.33
CA VAL A 501 14.98 19.24 28.63
C VAL A 501 16.34 19.43 27.93
N GLU A 502 17.19 18.40 27.93
CA GLU A 502 18.48 18.42 27.21
C GLU A 502 18.30 18.58 25.69
N ALA A 503 17.17 18.11 25.14
CA ALA A 503 16.79 18.30 23.75
C ALA A 503 16.13 19.67 23.47
N GLY A 504 15.97 20.53 24.48
CA GLY A 504 15.35 21.85 24.38
C GLY A 504 13.82 21.85 24.46
N GLY A 505 13.21 20.76 24.92
CA GLY A 505 11.76 20.59 25.01
C GLY A 505 11.12 21.19 26.24
N ASP A 506 9.80 21.30 26.19
CA ASP A 506 8.97 21.85 27.25
C ASP A 506 8.06 20.79 27.93
N THR A 507 7.15 21.26 28.79
CA THR A 507 6.17 20.41 29.48
C THR A 507 5.25 19.66 28.50
N GLN A 508 4.89 20.26 27.37
CA GLN A 508 4.03 19.63 26.36
C GLN A 508 4.78 18.50 25.63
N ASP A 509 6.08 18.66 25.38
CA ASP A 509 6.93 17.60 24.84
C ASP A 509 7.05 16.42 25.82
N VAL A 510 7.23 16.71 27.11
CA VAL A 510 7.26 15.68 28.17
C VAL A 510 5.94 14.91 28.20
N GLN A 511 4.79 15.62 28.17
CA GLN A 511 3.47 15.00 28.15
C GLN A 511 3.31 14.09 26.92
N SER A 512 3.62 14.60 25.73
CA SER A 512 3.43 13.88 24.46
C SER A 512 4.30 12.62 24.39
N ARG A 513 5.57 12.72 24.80
CA ARG A 513 6.48 11.58 24.87
C ARG A 513 6.07 10.57 25.94
N PHE A 514 5.62 11.03 27.11
CA PHE A 514 5.13 10.15 28.18
C PHE A 514 3.88 9.37 27.76
N ASP A 515 2.92 10.05 27.10
CA ASP A 515 1.71 9.39 26.58
C ASP A 515 2.05 8.34 25.52
N ALA A 516 2.99 8.65 24.63
CA ALA A 516 3.46 7.71 23.62
C ALA A 516 4.19 6.50 24.23
N LEU A 517 5.08 6.71 25.21
CA LEU A 517 5.78 5.64 25.93
C LEU A 517 4.81 4.76 26.73
N SER A 518 3.84 5.37 27.42
CA SER A 518 2.82 4.63 28.17
C SER A 518 2.00 3.74 27.24
N LYS A 519 1.58 4.26 26.08
CA LYS A 519 0.91 3.46 25.04
C LYS A 519 1.80 2.33 24.53
N GLN A 520 3.08 2.59 24.27
CA GLN A 520 4.03 1.57 23.81
C GLN A 520 4.26 0.47 24.86
N TYR A 521 4.37 0.84 26.15
CA TYR A 521 4.50 -0.10 27.26
C TYR A 521 3.33 -1.09 27.29
N PHE A 522 2.09 -0.58 27.25
CA PHE A 522 0.90 -1.43 27.24
C PHE A 522 0.72 -2.18 25.91
N ARG A 523 1.21 -1.63 24.80
CA ARG A 523 1.24 -2.35 23.52
C ARG A 523 2.05 -3.64 23.65
N TYR A 524 3.27 -3.59 24.18
CA TYR A 524 4.09 -4.80 24.41
C TYR A 524 3.39 -5.84 25.30
N ILE A 525 2.68 -5.41 26.34
CA ILE A 525 1.87 -6.33 27.17
C ILE A 525 0.74 -6.95 26.34
N SER A 526 0.03 -6.15 25.56
CA SER A 526 -1.12 -6.62 24.77
C SER A 526 -0.75 -7.62 23.68
N LEU A 527 0.43 -7.48 23.07
CA LEU A 527 0.93 -8.40 22.02
C LEU A 527 1.07 -9.83 22.54
N VAL A 528 1.47 -10.01 23.81
CA VAL A 528 1.59 -11.33 24.45
C VAL A 528 0.23 -11.99 24.65
N GLY A 529 -0.85 -11.20 24.70
CA GLY A 529 -2.22 -11.69 24.82
C GLY A 529 -2.63 -12.62 23.68
N SER A 530 -2.02 -12.51 22.49
CA SER A 530 -2.29 -13.37 21.34
C SER A 530 -2.00 -14.85 21.59
N TYR A 531 -1.11 -15.17 22.54
CA TYR A 531 -0.85 -16.56 22.90
C TYR A 531 -2.05 -17.22 23.57
N VAL A 532 -2.88 -16.46 24.31
CA VAL A 532 -4.02 -17.01 25.06
C VAL A 532 -5.15 -17.39 24.09
N GLY A 533 -5.38 -18.69 23.91
CA GLY A 533 -6.31 -19.19 22.90
C GLY A 533 -5.83 -19.02 21.46
N GLY A 534 -4.57 -18.66 21.24
CA GLY A 534 -4.00 -18.40 19.92
C GLY A 534 -3.84 -19.63 19.05
N VAL A 535 -3.76 -19.40 17.73
CA VAL A 535 -3.58 -20.42 16.70
C VAL A 535 -2.60 -19.90 15.66
N TYR A 536 -1.49 -20.61 15.44
CA TYR A 536 -0.60 -20.32 14.32
C TYR A 536 -1.22 -20.84 13.03
N ASP A 537 -1.50 -19.94 12.10
CA ASP A 537 -2.15 -20.24 10.83
C ASP A 537 -1.09 -20.35 9.74
N TYR A 538 -1.03 -21.48 9.05
CA TYR A 538 -0.15 -21.68 7.90
C TYR A 538 -1.00 -21.87 6.65
N PRO A 539 -1.12 -20.83 5.80
CA PRO A 539 -1.90 -20.92 4.57
C PRO A 539 -1.26 -21.91 3.59
N GLY A 540 -2.09 -22.46 2.71
CA GLY A 540 -1.67 -23.42 1.68
C GLY A 540 -2.86 -24.04 0.97
N PRO A 541 -2.62 -24.85 -0.08
CA PRO A 541 -3.70 -25.53 -0.77
C PRO A 541 -4.44 -26.51 0.17
N LEU A 542 -5.67 -26.89 -0.20
CA LEU A 542 -6.50 -27.81 0.57
C LEU A 542 -5.72 -29.09 0.93
N GLY A 543 -5.70 -29.44 2.21
CA GLY A 543 -4.91 -30.56 2.75
C GLY A 543 -3.47 -30.22 3.17
N LYS A 544 -2.97 -29.02 2.83
CA LYS A 544 -1.68 -28.48 3.31
C LYS A 544 -1.83 -27.32 4.30
N VAL A 545 -3.04 -26.75 4.47
CA VAL A 545 -3.34 -25.78 5.53
C VAL A 545 -3.08 -26.40 6.91
N LYS A 546 -2.42 -25.67 7.80
CA LYS A 546 -2.19 -26.12 9.18
C LYS A 546 -2.62 -25.04 10.16
N HIS A 547 -3.36 -25.47 11.17
CA HIS A 547 -3.73 -24.66 12.33
C HIS A 547 -3.09 -25.30 13.56
N LEU A 548 -2.12 -24.62 14.16
CA LEU A 548 -1.41 -25.13 15.34
C LEU A 548 -1.82 -24.29 16.55
N HIS A 549 -2.57 -24.88 17.47
CA HIS A 549 -2.91 -24.22 18.72
C HIS A 549 -1.65 -23.95 19.55
N VAL A 550 -1.60 -22.78 20.18
CA VAL A 550 -0.55 -22.44 21.15
C VAL A 550 -0.60 -23.44 22.29
N ASP A 551 0.54 -24.02 22.66
CA ASP A 551 0.61 -25.02 23.72
C ASP A 551 0.25 -24.44 25.09
N THR A 552 -0.30 -25.29 25.96
CA THR A 552 -0.80 -24.90 27.28
C THR A 552 0.26 -24.20 28.14
N ASP A 553 1.54 -24.58 28.02
CA ASP A 553 2.60 -24.02 28.84
C ASP A 553 2.98 -22.61 28.38
N LYS A 554 3.04 -22.38 27.06
CA LYS A 554 3.18 -21.04 26.49
C LYS A 554 2.01 -20.13 26.85
N GLN A 555 0.78 -20.64 26.85
CA GLN A 555 -0.39 -19.86 27.30
C GLN A 555 -0.29 -19.45 28.78
N LYS A 556 0.12 -20.38 29.67
CA LYS A 556 0.36 -20.07 31.09
C LYS A 556 1.48 -19.06 31.27
N GLU A 557 2.56 -19.18 30.49
CA GLU A 557 3.68 -18.24 30.49
C GLU A 557 3.22 -16.84 30.09
N ALA A 558 2.42 -16.73 29.02
CA ALA A 558 1.84 -15.48 28.55
C ALA A 558 0.96 -14.81 29.63
N ILE A 559 0.08 -15.57 30.29
CA ILE A 559 -0.76 -15.05 31.38
C ILE A 559 0.10 -14.55 32.54
N ARG A 560 1.11 -15.30 32.96
CA ARG A 560 2.02 -14.88 34.03
C ARG A 560 2.73 -13.58 33.66
N PHE A 561 3.28 -13.50 32.45
CA PHE A 561 3.94 -12.30 31.95
C PHE A 561 3.01 -11.09 31.97
N VAL A 562 1.79 -11.21 31.41
CA VAL A 562 0.82 -10.11 31.36
C VAL A 562 0.45 -9.65 32.77
N VAL A 563 0.13 -10.57 33.68
CA VAL A 563 -0.22 -10.22 35.07
C VAL A 563 0.94 -9.56 35.79
N GLU A 564 2.16 -10.08 35.64
CA GLU A 564 3.36 -9.51 36.25
C GLU A 564 3.64 -8.10 35.72
N GLN A 565 3.58 -7.89 34.41
CA GLN A 565 3.84 -6.58 33.81
C GLN A 565 2.77 -5.54 34.14
N LEU A 566 1.50 -5.96 34.25
CA LEU A 566 0.41 -5.09 34.72
C LEU A 566 0.58 -4.72 36.21
N TYR A 567 1.00 -5.66 37.06
CA TYR A 567 1.30 -5.38 38.46
C TYR A 567 2.50 -4.44 38.62
N GLN A 568 3.51 -4.58 37.78
CA GLN A 568 4.70 -3.72 37.78
C GLN A 568 4.44 -2.34 37.14
N ALA A 569 3.43 -2.19 36.27
CA ALA A 569 3.23 -0.96 35.50
C ALA A 569 3.17 0.31 36.36
N PRO A 570 2.41 0.38 37.47
CA PRO A 570 2.39 1.57 38.32
C PRO A 570 3.76 1.93 38.89
N LEU A 571 4.61 0.93 39.22
CA LEU A 571 5.93 1.16 39.79
C LEU A 571 6.88 1.93 38.86
N TYR A 572 6.66 1.84 37.54
CA TYR A 572 7.47 2.50 36.53
C TYR A 572 6.75 3.70 35.91
N LEU A 573 5.44 3.61 35.68
CA LEU A 573 4.65 4.68 35.07
C LEU A 573 4.34 5.81 36.07
N GLU A 574 4.25 5.52 37.37
CA GLU A 574 4.09 6.56 38.41
C GLU A 574 5.43 7.20 38.77
N ASN A 575 6.02 7.89 37.79
CA ASN A 575 7.31 8.52 37.96
C ASN A 575 7.16 9.94 38.53
N LYS A 576 7.66 10.14 39.75
CA LYS A 576 7.59 11.43 40.45
C LYS A 576 8.17 12.60 39.63
N ALA A 577 9.32 12.41 38.98
CA ALA A 577 9.94 13.50 38.21
C ALA A 577 9.07 13.95 37.04
N ILE A 578 8.34 13.02 36.41
CA ILE A 578 7.38 13.33 35.35
C ILE A 578 6.17 14.07 35.93
N PHE A 579 5.56 13.58 37.01
CA PHE A 579 4.37 14.20 37.59
C PHE A 579 4.62 15.54 38.28
N ASP A 580 5.83 15.77 38.80
CA ASP A 580 6.25 17.09 39.29
C ASP A 580 6.23 18.14 38.16
N VAL A 581 6.44 17.72 36.90
CA VAL A 581 6.42 18.60 35.71
C VAL A 581 5.01 18.72 35.11
N LEU A 582 4.26 17.62 35.01
CA LEU A 582 2.94 17.59 34.37
C LEU A 582 1.81 18.11 35.27
N GLY A 583 2.05 18.17 36.59
CA GLY A 583 1.01 18.30 37.58
C GLY A 583 0.32 16.95 37.79
N SER A 584 0.10 16.55 39.04
CA SER A 584 -0.63 15.31 39.34
C SER A 584 -2.00 15.31 38.66
N LYS A 585 -2.37 14.20 38.01
CA LYS A 585 -3.80 13.91 37.79
C LYS A 585 -4.49 13.57 39.11
#